data_AF-A0A2W0C7N1-F1
#
_entry.id   AF-A0A2W0C7N1-F1
#
_cell.length_a   1.000
_cell.length_b   1.000
_cell.length_c   1.000
_cell.angle_alpha   90.00
_cell.angle_beta   90.00
_cell.angle_gamma   90.00
#
_symmetry.space_group_name_H-M   'P 1'
#
loop_
_entity.id
_entity.type
_entity.pdbx_description
1 polymer ?
#
loop_
_entity_poly.entity_id
_entity_poly.type
_entity_poly.pdbx_seq_one_letter_code
_entity_poly.pdbx_strand_id
1 'polypeptide(L)' 'MAKSDELVKYITQRVVHFMDTPKEERKGRSKVKEPWAMKWFGMLPFAVSLWVGKKEKALDPRGEMQKRSSSGKG' A
#
# COMPACT_ATOMS: atom_id res chain seq x y z
N MET A 1 -8.70 22.52 53.81
CA MET A 1 -9.54 23.00 52.69
C MET A 1 -8.72 23.57 51.52
N ALA A 2 -7.53 24.14 51.72
CA ALA A 2 -6.72 24.69 50.61
C ALA A 2 -6.25 23.67 49.54
N LYS A 3 -5.89 22.43 49.93
CA LYS A 3 -5.37 21.40 49.00
C LYS A 3 -6.39 20.88 47.99
N SER A 4 -7.69 20.88 48.33
CA SER A 4 -8.74 20.41 47.42
C SER A 4 -8.98 21.41 46.28
N ASP A 5 -8.94 22.72 46.58
CA ASP A 5 -9.10 23.76 45.55
C ASP A 5 -7.92 23.80 44.59
N GLU A 6 -6.69 23.59 45.09
CA GLU A 6 -5.50 23.49 44.23
C GLU A 6 -5.59 22.30 43.26
N LEU A 7 -6.12 21.17 43.72
CA LEU A 7 -6.33 19.99 42.89
C LEU A 7 -7.38 20.24 41.81
N VAL A 8 -8.53 20.82 42.19
CA VAL A 8 -9.59 21.17 41.24
C VAL A 8 -9.09 22.15 40.19
N LYS A 9 -8.31 23.16 40.60
CA LYS A 9 -7.67 24.14 39.71
C LYS A 9 -6.69 23.48 38.73
N TYR A 10 -5.86 22.56 39.20
CA TYR A 10 -4.91 21.84 38.33
C TYR A 10 -5.61 20.98 37.28
N ILE A 11 -6.63 20.22 37.71
CA ILE A 11 -7.41 19.36 36.83
C ILE A 11 -8.11 20.19 35.76
N THR A 12 -8.77 21.29 36.16
CA THR A 12 -9.45 22.18 35.22
C THR A 12 -8.49 22.85 34.23
N GLN A 13 -7.33 23.34 34.69
CA GLN A 13 -6.31 23.91 33.78
C GLN A 13 -5.86 22.91 32.70
N ARG A 14 -5.64 21.65 33.09
CA ARG A 14 -5.24 20.59 32.14
C ARG A 14 -6.37 20.20 31.19
N VAL A 15 -7.61 20.17 31.66
CA VAL A 15 -8.79 19.89 30.82
C VAL A 15 -9.04 21.02 29.83
N VAL A 16 -9.00 22.29 30.25
CA VAL A 16 -9.19 23.46 29.36
C VAL A 16 -8.11 23.50 28.29
N HIS A 17 -6.83 23.31 28.65
CA HIS A 17 -5.74 23.25 27.67
C HIS A 17 -5.95 22.12 26.63
N PHE A 18 -6.51 20.98 27.05
CA PHE A 18 -6.82 19.88 26.14
C PHE A 18 -8.07 20.14 25.29
N MET A 19 -9.07 20.82 25.86
CA MET A 19 -10.31 21.21 25.19
C MET A 19 -10.12 22.36 24.20
N ASP A 20 -9.17 23.27 24.43
CA ASP A 20 -8.80 24.34 23.51
C ASP A 20 -7.90 23.84 22.37
N THR A 21 -7.36 22.62 22.49
CA THR A 21 -6.61 21.96 21.42
C THR A 21 -7.34 20.73 20.83
N PRO A 22 -8.61 20.80 20.39
CA PRO A 22 -9.28 19.64 19.86
C PRO A 22 -9.15 19.64 18.32
N LYS A 23 -8.51 18.59 17.81
CA LYS A 23 -8.61 18.08 16.43
C LYS A 23 -7.99 18.89 15.27
N GLU A 24 -7.68 20.17 15.37
CA GLU A 24 -7.13 20.91 14.21
C GLU A 24 -5.66 20.59 13.91
N GLU A 25 -4.78 20.51 14.91
CA GLU A 25 -3.35 20.24 14.64
C GLU A 25 -3.02 18.78 14.29
N ARG A 26 -3.90 17.83 14.61
CA ARG A 26 -3.66 16.40 14.28
C ARG A 26 -3.83 16.09 12.79
N LYS A 27 -4.53 16.94 12.04
CA LYS A 27 -4.68 16.75 10.58
C LYS A 27 -3.54 17.38 9.77
N GLY A 28 -2.83 18.37 10.30
CA GLY A 28 -1.72 19.04 9.59
C GLY A 28 -0.40 18.25 9.57
N ARG A 29 -0.16 17.37 10.56
CA ARG A 29 1.07 16.55 10.65
C ARG A 29 0.91 15.11 10.16
N SER A 30 -0.32 14.67 9.91
CA SER A 30 -0.53 13.42 9.19
C SER A 30 -0.14 13.67 7.74
N LYS A 31 1.17 13.57 7.44
CA LYS A 31 1.69 13.39 6.07
C LYS A 31 0.65 12.56 5.33
N VAL A 32 0.01 13.15 4.32
CA VAL A 32 -1.02 12.49 3.52
C VAL A 32 -0.41 11.14 3.14
N LYS A 33 -0.85 10.07 3.82
CA LYS A 33 -0.28 8.76 3.60
C LYS A 33 -0.72 8.43 2.20
N GLU A 34 0.23 8.48 1.26
CA GLU A 34 -0.08 8.15 -0.11
C GLU A 34 -0.79 6.80 -0.12
N PRO A 35 -1.95 6.70 -0.79
CA PRO A 35 -2.68 5.46 -0.87
C PRO A 35 -1.73 4.36 -1.33
N TRP A 36 -1.78 3.20 -0.67
CA TRP A 36 -1.00 2.02 -1.08
C TRP A 36 -1.13 1.75 -2.58
N ALA A 37 -2.33 1.95 -3.14
CA ALA A 37 -2.60 1.83 -4.57
C ALA A 37 -1.69 2.70 -5.45
N MET A 38 -1.36 3.93 -5.02
CA MET A 38 -0.48 4.84 -5.76
C MET A 38 0.95 4.29 -5.84
N LYS A 39 1.43 3.63 -4.77
CA LYS A 39 2.78 3.06 -4.69
C LYS A 39 3.00 1.88 -5.63
N TRP A 40 1.92 1.19 -6.02
CA TRP A 40 1.97 -0.01 -6.87
C TRP A 40 1.21 0.15 -8.20
N PHE A 41 0.71 1.35 -8.47
CA PHE A 41 0.25 1.71 -9.80
C PHE A 41 1.41 1.51 -10.79
N GLY A 42 1.16 0.81 -11.89
CA GLY A 42 2.20 0.38 -12.84
C GLY A 42 2.81 -0.99 -12.53
N MET A 43 3.34 -1.23 -11.32
CA MET A 43 3.94 -2.52 -10.97
C MET A 43 2.92 -3.67 -10.94
N LEU A 44 1.71 -3.41 -10.44
CA LEU A 44 0.64 -4.40 -10.35
C LEU A 44 0.13 -4.86 -11.73
N PRO A 45 -0.27 -3.96 -12.68
CA PRO A 45 -0.62 -4.38 -14.03
C PRO A 45 0.57 -4.96 -14.82
N PHE A 46 1.80 -4.52 -14.55
CA PHE A 46 3.01 -5.09 -15.16
C PHE A 46 3.28 -6.53 -14.71
N ALA A 47 3.14 -6.83 -13.42
CA ALA A 47 3.27 -8.21 -12.93
C ALA A 47 2.19 -9.13 -13.52
N VAL A 48 0.95 -8.61 -13.67
CA VAL A 48 -0.14 -9.34 -14.31
C VAL A 48 0.15 -9.60 -15.79
N SER A 49 0.65 -8.61 -16.54
CA SER A 49 0.96 -8.79 -17.97
C SER A 49 2.05 -9.83 -18.20
N LEU A 50 3.07 -9.88 -17.34
CA LEU A 50 4.11 -10.93 -17.38
C LEU A 50 3.54 -12.32 -17.11
N TRP A 51 2.58 -12.46 -16.20
CA TRP A 51 1.92 -13.74 -15.95
C TRP A 51 1.05 -14.20 -17.11
N VAL A 52 0.29 -13.28 -17.73
CA VAL A 52 -0.54 -13.60 -18.89
C VAL A 52 0.33 -14.05 -20.07
N GLY A 53 1.41 -13.32 -20.39
CA GLY A 53 2.33 -13.68 -21.48
C GLY A 53 3.07 -15.01 -21.28
N LYS A 54 3.27 -15.46 -20.03
CA LYS A 54 3.87 -16.78 -19.74
C LYS A 54 2.92 -17.94 -20.04
N LYS A 55 1.61 -17.73 -19.94
CA LYS A 55 0.62 -18.78 -20.28
C LYS A 55 0.64 -19.07 -21.78
N GLU A 56 0.89 -18.04 -22.60
CA GLU A 56 0.98 -18.17 -24.06
C GLU A 56 2.19 -19.02 -24.49
N LYS A 57 3.34 -18.84 -23.82
CA LYS A 57 4.57 -19.62 -24.09
C LYS A 57 4.51 -21.06 -23.56
N ALA A 58 3.75 -21.31 -22.50
CA ALA A 58 3.58 -22.65 -21.93
C ALA A 58 2.55 -23.51 -22.70
N LEU A 59 1.71 -22.90 -23.53
CA LEU A 59 0.64 -23.57 -24.29
C LEU A 59 1.02 -23.90 -25.74
N ASP A 60 2.24 -23.62 -26.19
CA ASP A 60 2.72 -24.02 -27.52
C ASP A 60 3.84 -25.08 -27.49
N PRO A 61 3.59 -26.30 -26.98
CA PRO A 61 4.52 -27.43 -27.11
C PRO A 61 4.53 -28.03 -28.52
N ARG A 62 3.84 -27.45 -29.51
CA ARG A 62 3.68 -28.05 -30.85
C ARG A 62 4.64 -27.54 -31.93
N GLY A 63 5.45 -26.51 -31.66
CA GLY A 63 6.40 -25.96 -32.63
C GLY A 63 7.70 -26.77 -32.83
N GLU A 64 8.13 -27.59 -31.86
CA GLU A 64 9.44 -28.26 -31.93
C GLU A 64 9.44 -29.65 -32.58
N MET A 65 8.29 -30.32 -32.72
CA MET A 65 8.28 -31.70 -33.23
C MET A 65 8.39 -31.79 -34.77
N GLN A 66 8.09 -30.71 -35.50
CA GLN A 66 8.09 -30.72 -36.96
C GLN A 66 9.48 -30.54 -37.60
N LYS A 67 10.49 -30.05 -36.86
CA LYS A 67 11.86 -29.86 -37.41
C LYS A 67 12.75 -31.10 -37.36
N ARG A 68 12.37 -32.14 -36.61
CA ARG A 68 13.18 -33.38 -36.51
C ARG A 68 12.90 -34.39 -37.62
N SER A 69 11.78 -34.29 -38.34
CA SER A 69 11.41 -35.25 -39.39
C SER A 69 11.89 -34.89 -40.80
N SER A 70 12.45 -33.69 -41.04
CA SER A 70 12.94 -33.30 -42.38
C SER A 70 14.46 -33.37 -42.56
N SER A 71 15.23 -33.66 -41.50
CA SER A 71 16.70 -33.78 -41.56
C SER A 71 17.13 -35.25 -41.68
N GLY A 72 16.53 -35.96 -42.62
CA GLY A 72 16.79 -37.38 -42.84
C GLY A 72 16.32 -37.84 -44.22
N LYS A 73 16.73 -37.10 -45.27
CA LYS A 73 16.68 -37.53 -46.68
C LYS A 73 17.48 -36.51 -47.51
N GLY A 74 18.57 -36.97 -48.12
CA GLY A 74 19.47 -36.18 -48.95
C GLY A 74 20.90 -36.58 -48.72
#